data_AF-A0A3B0XLZ9-F1
#
_entry.id   AF-A0A3B0XLZ9-F1
#
_cell.length_a   1.000
_cell.length_b   1.000
_cell.length_c   1.000
_cell.angle_alpha   90.00
_cell.angle_beta   90.00
_cell.angle_gamma   90.00
#
_symmetry.space_group_name_H-M   'P 1'
#
loop_
_entity.id
_entity.type
_entity.pdbx_description
1 polymer ?
#
loop_
_entity_poly.entity_id
_entity_poly.type
_entity_poly.pdbx_seq_one_letter_code
_entity_poly.pdbx_strand_id
1 'polypeptide(L)'
;MKTLMMIPKLLFLCSLLSLTACVEDEEALKDALGLNDDKLELTVSPKKSDISVATNLNAIFLSFNDSVEIENITSKQIILSNPPVKFHLDQSQLEDSNILYLILDEKLQPTTKYTFFINNIRNLSTDELKSFAWEFTTLDSIDVTAPLLVSTLPLDSAIDVSNALTSIELTFNENIKLASFNDVIITPDVTGVTSIEGNKLIFKPDTSFKPNENYRLVVNYVSDLSGNILASEISVNFLTIGDSVLPTIPTLTLSSGDNSTSPSFSWNAATDASGIAYYKLKRGQHDVNNIVDYKTLSNTTLSFTDAGLETDHPYFYQLEIGDNAGNIVKSNIVTLTTPPAIVTETPVEPTPNPIVVTDPAPAPVAKSLTLTWSSPTRNSDDSCLTDLQGYSINFKDANSGYALLKTVALDSLSLNCTIDTTNSDTTCGGAKICSYQTQEFAAGTWFFKVQAVNTKGTASLDSNEASSIIN
;
A
#
# COMPACT_ATOMS: atom_id res chain seq x y z
N MET A 1 -13.54 30.16 0.84
CA MET A 1 -13.31 28.94 0.05
C MET A 1 -13.98 27.71 0.69
N LYS A 2 -15.26 27.83 1.08
CA LYS A 2 -16.03 26.83 1.84
C LYS A 2 -17.32 26.36 1.12
N THR A 3 -17.44 26.63 -0.17
CA THR A 3 -18.67 26.39 -0.96
C THR A 3 -18.71 25.03 -1.68
N LEU A 4 -17.83 24.07 -1.34
CA LEU A 4 -17.68 22.84 -2.14
C LEU A 4 -18.03 21.52 -1.42
N MET A 5 -18.55 21.54 -0.19
CA MET A 5 -18.73 20.30 0.60
C MET A 5 -20.17 19.89 0.94
N MET A 6 -21.21 20.58 0.46
CA MET A 6 -22.62 20.19 0.71
C MET A 6 -23.38 19.62 -0.49
N ILE A 7 -22.70 19.34 -1.61
CA ILE A 7 -23.35 18.81 -2.81
C ILE A 7 -23.78 17.33 -2.73
N PRO A 8 -23.18 16.40 -1.93
CA PRO A 8 -23.56 14.99 -2.03
C PRO A 8 -24.79 14.58 -1.19
N LYS A 9 -25.26 15.41 -0.24
CA LYS A 9 -26.49 15.12 0.54
C LYS A 9 -27.78 15.63 -0.15
N LEU A 10 -27.68 16.65 -0.99
CA LEU A 10 -28.83 17.28 -1.65
C LEU A 10 -29.35 16.45 -2.85
N LEU A 11 -28.48 15.68 -3.50
CA LEU A 11 -28.88 14.79 -4.61
C LEU A 11 -29.62 13.51 -4.16
N PHE A 12 -29.51 13.09 -2.89
CA PHE A 12 -30.06 11.79 -2.45
C PHE A 12 -31.54 11.85 -2.08
N LEU A 13 -32.09 13.03 -1.76
CA LEU A 13 -33.53 13.18 -1.44
C LEU A 13 -34.40 13.44 -2.68
N CYS A 14 -33.82 13.83 -3.82
CA CYS A 14 -34.57 14.17 -5.02
C CYS A 14 -34.90 12.96 -5.91
N SER A 15 -34.29 11.80 -5.67
CA SER A 15 -34.52 10.57 -6.47
C SER A 15 -35.72 9.73 -6.03
N LEU A 16 -36.41 10.09 -4.94
CA LEU A 16 -37.44 9.25 -4.33
C LEU A 16 -38.89 9.72 -4.53
N LEU A 17 -39.14 10.93 -5.05
CA LEU A 17 -40.51 11.50 -5.05
C LEU A 17 -41.09 11.87 -6.42
N SER A 18 -40.33 11.81 -7.53
CA SER A 18 -40.85 12.04 -8.89
C SER A 18 -41.84 13.23 -9.00
N LEU A 19 -41.52 14.35 -8.35
CA LEU A 19 -42.27 15.60 -8.45
C LEU A 19 -41.51 16.55 -9.37
N THR A 20 -42.14 16.94 -10.48
CA THR A 20 -41.65 17.90 -11.48
C THR A 20 -41.74 19.36 -10.99
N ALA A 21 -41.53 19.61 -9.71
CA ALA A 21 -41.55 20.93 -9.09
C ALA A 21 -40.61 20.96 -7.88
N CYS A 22 -39.30 20.81 -8.11
CA CYS A 22 -38.32 21.24 -7.13
C CYS A 22 -37.97 22.70 -7.44
N VAL A 23 -38.62 23.54 -6.64
CA VAL A 23 -38.46 24.98 -6.43
C VAL A 23 -37.01 25.45 -6.69
N GLU A 24 -36.86 26.44 -7.57
CA GLU A 24 -35.62 27.18 -7.88
C GLU A 24 -35.13 28.08 -6.72
N ASP A 25 -35.63 27.85 -5.51
CA ASP A 25 -35.47 28.75 -4.38
C ASP A 25 -34.94 27.96 -3.17
N GLU A 26 -33.61 27.84 -3.13
CA GLU A 26 -32.86 27.23 -2.03
C GLU A 26 -33.20 27.88 -0.68
N GLU A 27 -33.54 29.16 -0.70
CA GLU A 27 -33.88 29.98 0.47
C GLU A 27 -35.24 29.55 1.07
N ALA A 28 -36.23 29.29 0.24
CA ALA A 28 -37.54 28.80 0.66
C ALA A 28 -37.48 27.38 1.29
N LEU A 29 -36.52 26.55 0.87
CA LEU A 29 -36.32 25.21 1.42
C LEU A 29 -35.59 25.23 2.78
N LYS A 30 -34.65 26.17 2.97
CA LYS A 30 -33.98 26.42 4.26
C LYS A 30 -34.96 26.91 5.33
N ASP A 31 -35.86 27.81 4.93
CA ASP A 31 -36.89 28.40 5.79
C ASP A 31 -37.94 27.36 6.23
N ALA A 32 -38.38 26.48 5.30
CA ALA A 32 -39.36 25.42 5.58
C ALA A 32 -38.84 24.29 6.49
N LEU A 33 -37.52 24.07 6.52
CA LEU A 33 -36.87 23.05 7.36
C LEU A 33 -36.39 23.60 8.73
N GLY A 34 -36.57 24.90 8.99
CA GLY A 34 -36.07 25.53 10.22
C GLY A 34 -34.54 25.53 10.32
N LEU A 35 -33.85 25.52 9.17
CA LEU A 35 -32.39 25.53 9.07
C LEU A 35 -31.79 26.94 8.95
N ASN A 36 -32.59 27.99 9.19
CA ASN A 36 -32.11 29.37 9.26
C ASN A 36 -31.30 29.60 10.55
N ASP A 37 -30.07 29.10 10.56
CA ASP A 37 -29.02 29.52 11.50
C ASP A 37 -28.29 30.80 11.00
N ASP A 38 -28.82 31.42 9.94
CA ASP A 38 -28.23 32.55 9.20
C ASP A 38 -28.32 33.91 9.92
N LYS A 39 -28.78 33.93 11.18
CA LYS A 39 -28.87 35.17 11.95
C LYS A 39 -27.50 35.49 12.55
N LEU A 40 -26.95 36.67 12.24
CA LEU A 40 -25.69 37.12 12.85
C LEU A 40 -25.86 37.28 14.36
N GLU A 41 -25.22 36.46 15.18
CA GLU A 41 -25.26 36.52 16.64
C GLU A 41 -23.96 37.09 17.20
N LEU A 42 -24.05 37.64 18.42
CA LEU A 42 -22.93 38.28 19.08
C LEU A 42 -22.82 37.76 20.52
N THR A 43 -21.67 37.17 20.83
CA THR A 43 -21.25 36.84 22.19
C THR A 43 -20.37 37.97 22.73
N VAL A 44 -20.65 38.44 23.95
CA VAL A 44 -19.97 39.62 24.52
C VAL A 44 -19.44 39.37 25.93
N SER A 45 -18.36 40.08 26.26
CA SER A 45 -17.91 40.26 27.64
C SER A 45 -17.44 41.71 27.86
N PRO A 46 -17.97 42.46 28.84
CA PRO A 46 -18.93 42.02 29.86
C PRO A 46 -20.28 41.58 29.26
N LYS A 47 -20.91 40.57 29.88
CA LYS A 47 -22.20 40.05 29.42
C LYS A 47 -23.28 41.09 29.62
N LYS A 48 -24.35 40.95 28.84
CA LYS A 48 -25.55 41.78 28.98
C LYS A 48 -26.08 41.72 30.40
N SER A 49 -26.20 42.90 31.01
CA SER A 49 -26.67 43.12 32.37
C SER A 49 -25.73 42.61 33.47
N ASP A 50 -24.44 42.39 33.18
CA ASP A 50 -23.45 42.14 34.22
C ASP A 50 -23.39 43.33 35.18
N ILE A 51 -23.29 43.05 36.48
CA ILE A 51 -23.26 44.06 37.54
C ILE A 51 -21.97 44.06 38.36
N SER A 52 -21.01 43.23 37.98
CA SER A 52 -19.78 42.98 38.75
C SER A 52 -18.51 43.17 37.91
N VAL A 53 -18.56 44.13 36.99
CA VAL A 53 -17.41 44.44 36.12
C VAL A 53 -16.37 45.23 36.91
N ALA A 54 -15.11 44.79 36.85
CA ALA A 54 -14.02 45.49 37.52
C ALA A 54 -13.72 46.85 36.86
N THR A 55 -13.30 47.82 37.66
CA THR A 55 -12.96 49.17 37.18
C THR A 55 -11.73 49.22 36.29
N ASN A 56 -10.84 48.24 36.41
CA ASN A 56 -9.64 48.08 35.58
C ASN A 56 -9.84 47.10 34.41
N LEU A 57 -11.09 46.84 34.01
CA LEU A 57 -11.35 46.19 32.73
C LEU A 57 -10.55 46.92 31.64
N ASN A 58 -9.77 46.15 30.88
CA ASN A 58 -8.87 46.66 29.84
C ASN A 58 -9.45 46.45 28.45
N ALA A 59 -10.28 45.41 28.27
CA ALA A 59 -10.92 45.13 26.99
C ALA A 59 -12.39 44.71 27.11
N ILE A 60 -13.21 45.13 26.13
CA ILE A 60 -14.52 44.54 25.86
C ILE A 60 -14.34 43.55 24.71
N PHE A 61 -14.78 42.32 24.92
CA PHE A 61 -14.71 41.22 23.96
C PHE A 61 -16.03 41.09 23.18
N LEU A 62 -15.92 40.92 21.88
CA LEU A 62 -17.01 40.64 20.95
C LEU A 62 -16.60 39.45 20.08
N SER A 63 -17.48 38.45 19.96
CA SER A 63 -17.34 37.32 19.04
C SER A 63 -18.61 37.14 18.23
N PHE A 64 -18.44 37.15 16.91
CA PHE A 64 -19.54 36.92 15.97
C PHE A 64 -19.58 35.45 15.56
N ASN A 65 -20.78 34.88 15.43
CA ASN A 65 -20.96 33.51 14.96
C ASN A 65 -20.65 33.33 13.46
N ASP A 66 -20.53 34.44 12.73
CA ASP A 66 -20.30 34.47 11.29
C ASP A 66 -19.34 35.63 10.93
N SER A 67 -18.78 35.58 9.73
CA SER A 67 -17.83 36.58 9.24
C SER A 67 -18.50 37.93 9.02
N VAL A 68 -17.82 38.99 9.44
CA VAL A 68 -18.32 40.38 9.36
C VAL A 68 -17.36 41.28 8.59
N GLU A 69 -17.91 42.32 7.95
CA GLU A 69 -17.10 43.25 7.17
C GLU A 69 -16.26 44.17 8.04
N ILE A 70 -14.94 44.13 7.84
CA ILE A 70 -13.94 44.83 8.66
C ILE A 70 -13.97 46.34 8.43
N GLU A 71 -14.14 46.77 7.18
CA GLU A 71 -14.10 48.20 6.80
C GLU A 71 -15.24 49.01 7.43
N ASN A 72 -16.36 48.35 7.70
CA ASN A 72 -17.50 48.99 8.34
C ASN A 72 -17.28 49.17 9.84
N ILE A 73 -16.60 48.23 10.51
CA ILE A 73 -16.33 48.27 11.95
C ILE A 73 -15.25 49.32 12.26
N THR A 74 -15.71 50.55 12.47
CA THR A 74 -14.89 51.66 12.95
C THR A 74 -15.40 52.16 14.30
N SER A 75 -14.59 52.96 14.98
CA SER A 75 -15.01 53.64 16.22
C SER A 75 -16.25 54.53 16.05
N LYS A 76 -16.69 54.83 14.82
CA LYS A 76 -17.91 55.59 14.53
C LYS A 76 -19.20 54.78 14.70
N GLN A 77 -19.13 53.45 14.53
CA GLN A 77 -20.28 52.56 14.69
C GLN A 77 -20.50 52.16 16.15
N ILE A 78 -19.49 52.37 16.98
CA ILE A 78 -19.44 51.90 18.36
C ILE A 78 -19.62 53.09 19.30
N ILE A 79 -20.53 52.95 20.25
CA ILE A 79 -20.77 53.92 21.31
C ILE A 79 -20.68 53.19 22.63
N LEU A 80 -19.69 53.56 23.44
CA LEU A 80 -19.62 53.22 24.86
C LEU A 80 -19.91 54.49 25.66
N SER A 81 -21.03 54.50 26.38
CA SER A 81 -21.59 55.72 26.97
C SER A 81 -22.13 55.49 28.39
N ASN A 82 -22.56 56.60 29.00
CA ASN A 82 -23.07 56.69 30.37
C ASN A 82 -22.05 56.33 31.48
N PRO A 83 -20.86 56.97 31.55
CA PRO A 83 -20.36 58.08 30.72
C PRO A 83 -19.59 57.59 29.49
N PRO A 84 -19.27 58.50 28.55
CA PRO A 84 -18.36 58.19 27.44
C PRO A 84 -17.01 57.67 27.95
N VAL A 85 -16.45 56.67 27.25
CA VAL A 85 -15.13 56.10 27.52
C VAL A 85 -14.31 56.11 26.23
N LYS A 86 -13.03 56.48 26.33
CA LYS A 86 -12.09 56.41 25.21
C LYS A 86 -11.62 54.98 24.98
N PHE A 87 -11.57 54.57 23.72
CA PHE A 87 -11.12 53.24 23.33
C PHE A 87 -10.52 53.27 21.91
N HIS A 88 -9.72 52.24 21.61
CA HIS A 88 -9.31 51.88 20.27
C HIS A 88 -9.70 50.42 19.96
N LEU A 89 -9.71 50.06 18.68
CA LEU A 89 -10.07 48.71 18.23
C LEU A 89 -8.81 47.87 18.03
N ASP A 90 -8.86 46.63 18.51
CA ASP A 90 -7.91 45.58 18.16
C ASP A 90 -8.66 44.55 17.31
N GLN A 91 -8.40 44.62 16.00
CA GLN A 91 -9.01 43.82 14.94
C GLN A 91 -8.12 42.64 14.54
N SER A 92 -7.02 42.38 15.26
CA SER A 92 -6.03 41.36 14.87
C SER A 92 -6.58 39.94 14.77
N GLN A 93 -7.72 39.66 15.42
CA GLN A 93 -8.37 38.36 15.45
C GLN A 93 -9.74 38.34 14.71
N LEU A 94 -10.07 39.41 13.98
CA LEU A 94 -11.38 39.57 13.37
C LEU A 94 -11.54 38.73 12.10
N GLU A 95 -10.52 38.69 11.23
CA GLU A 95 -10.53 37.90 9.99
C GLU A 95 -10.52 36.40 10.26
N ASP A 96 -9.66 35.96 11.17
CA ASP A 96 -9.39 34.54 11.38
C ASP A 96 -10.39 33.87 12.34
N SER A 97 -10.99 34.63 13.25
CA SER A 97 -11.78 34.07 14.34
C SER A 97 -13.03 34.87 14.69
N ASN A 98 -13.39 35.87 13.88
CA ASN A 98 -14.56 36.71 14.08
C ASN A 98 -14.57 37.38 15.48
N ILE A 99 -13.38 37.69 16.03
CA ILE A 99 -13.21 38.31 17.35
C ILE A 99 -12.75 39.76 17.20
N LEU A 100 -13.42 40.66 17.91
CA LEU A 100 -13.06 42.05 18.04
C LEU A 100 -12.86 42.41 19.51
N TYR A 101 -11.76 43.11 19.81
CA TYR A 101 -11.57 43.73 21.11
C TYR A 101 -11.71 45.24 21.00
N LEU A 102 -12.47 45.85 21.92
CA LEU A 102 -12.33 47.27 22.21
C LEU A 102 -11.37 47.41 23.38
N ILE A 103 -10.22 48.02 23.15
CA ILE A 103 -9.22 48.29 24.18
C ILE A 103 -9.54 49.64 24.80
N LEU A 104 -9.76 49.66 26.11
CA LEU A 104 -10.12 50.87 26.85
C LEU A 104 -8.86 51.69 27.14
N ASP A 105 -8.85 52.96 26.75
CA ASP A 105 -7.71 53.87 26.97
C ASP A 105 -7.70 54.47 28.38
N GLU A 106 -8.78 54.24 29.13
CA GLU A 106 -8.97 54.74 30.49
C GLU A 106 -9.77 53.74 31.34
N LYS A 107 -9.58 53.81 32.67
CA LYS A 107 -10.31 52.97 33.61
C LYS A 107 -11.79 53.35 33.66
N LEU A 108 -12.63 52.37 33.91
CA LEU A 108 -14.04 52.59 34.15
C LEU A 108 -14.27 53.21 35.53
N GLN A 109 -15.33 54.00 35.65
CA GLN A 109 -15.76 54.58 36.92
C GLN A 109 -16.40 53.50 37.80
N PRO A 110 -16.24 53.55 39.12
CA PRO A 110 -16.84 52.59 40.04
C PRO A 110 -18.35 52.79 40.16
N THR A 111 -19.10 51.71 40.36
CA THR A 111 -20.57 51.74 40.57
C THR A 111 -21.35 52.44 39.46
N THR A 112 -20.85 52.32 38.23
CA THR A 112 -21.35 53.08 37.06
C THR A 112 -21.93 52.14 36.02
N LYS A 113 -23.10 52.52 35.49
CA LYS A 113 -23.82 51.76 34.46
C LYS A 113 -23.44 52.25 33.07
N TYR A 114 -22.72 51.42 32.32
CA TYR A 114 -22.34 51.68 30.94
C TYR A 114 -23.34 51.09 29.95
N THR A 115 -23.57 51.82 28.86
CA THR A 115 -24.35 51.36 27.70
C THR A 115 -23.41 51.20 26.51
N PHE A 116 -23.38 50.00 25.94
CA PHE A 116 -22.66 49.68 24.72
C PHE A 116 -23.65 49.57 23.56
N PHE A 117 -23.29 50.17 22.44
CA PHE A 117 -24.02 50.06 21.18
C PHE A 117 -23.04 49.88 20.02
N ILE A 118 -23.34 48.96 19.11
CA ILE A 118 -22.63 48.77 17.84
C ILE A 118 -23.66 48.63 16.73
N ASN A 119 -23.57 49.46 15.68
CA ASN A 119 -24.56 49.47 14.60
C ASN A 119 -24.00 49.07 13.25
N ASN A 120 -24.91 48.69 12.36
CA ASN A 120 -24.64 48.47 10.94
C ASN A 120 -23.49 47.48 10.69
N ILE A 121 -23.45 46.39 11.46
CA ILE A 121 -22.51 45.29 11.23
C ILE A 121 -23.06 44.45 10.09
N ARG A 122 -22.30 44.38 8.99
CA ARG A 122 -22.65 43.59 7.82
C ARG A 122 -22.17 42.16 8.00
N ASN A 123 -23.10 41.20 7.99
CA ASN A 123 -22.78 39.79 7.83
C ASN A 123 -22.31 39.55 6.38
N LEU A 124 -21.11 38.99 6.18
CA LEU A 124 -20.56 38.73 4.85
C LEU A 124 -21.22 37.54 4.14
N SER A 125 -21.84 36.63 4.88
CA SER A 125 -22.54 35.46 4.33
C SER A 125 -23.94 35.81 3.83
N THR A 126 -24.64 36.72 4.52
CA THR A 126 -26.06 37.03 4.23
C THR A 126 -26.31 38.44 3.71
N ASP A 127 -25.31 39.33 3.74
CA ASP A 127 -25.46 40.76 3.44
C ASP A 127 -26.42 41.50 4.41
N GLU A 128 -26.83 40.87 5.51
CA GLU A 128 -27.69 41.51 6.51
C GLU A 128 -26.90 42.53 7.34
N LEU A 129 -27.46 43.73 7.52
CA LEU A 129 -26.97 44.70 8.50
C LEU A 129 -27.67 44.51 9.84
N LYS A 130 -26.88 44.28 10.89
CA LYS A 130 -27.39 44.12 12.26
C LYS A 130 -26.76 45.09 13.24
N SER A 131 -27.52 45.43 14.27
CA SER A 131 -27.07 46.29 15.38
C SER A 131 -27.28 45.57 16.71
N PHE A 132 -26.37 45.80 17.65
CA PHE A 132 -26.38 45.20 18.97
C PHE A 132 -26.28 46.29 20.05
N ALA A 133 -27.01 46.09 21.14
CA ALA A 133 -27.02 46.99 22.27
C ALA A 133 -27.10 46.19 23.57
N TRP A 134 -26.27 46.54 24.54
CA TRP A 134 -26.38 46.01 25.89
C TRP A 134 -25.84 46.99 26.92
N GLU A 135 -25.99 46.63 28.19
CA GLU A 135 -25.55 47.43 29.30
C GLU A 135 -24.80 46.53 30.29
N PHE A 136 -23.88 47.11 31.04
CA PHE A 136 -23.22 46.48 32.17
C PHE A 136 -22.93 47.53 33.25
N THR A 137 -22.74 47.10 34.49
CA THR A 137 -22.48 47.96 35.63
C THR A 137 -21.19 47.52 36.32
N THR A 138 -20.34 48.48 36.64
CA THR A 138 -19.10 48.25 37.39
C THR A 138 -19.37 48.16 38.89
N LEU A 139 -18.49 47.46 39.61
CA LEU A 139 -18.39 47.60 41.07
C LEU A 139 -17.23 48.52 41.42
N ASP A 140 -17.14 48.93 42.69
CA ASP A 140 -15.95 49.59 43.24
C ASP A 140 -14.89 48.55 43.60
N SER A 141 -14.43 47.81 42.60
CA SER A 141 -13.39 46.80 42.73
C SER A 141 -12.44 46.83 41.55
N ILE A 142 -11.19 46.47 41.82
CA ILE A 142 -10.22 46.10 40.79
C ILE A 142 -10.09 44.58 40.78
N ASP A 143 -9.82 44.05 39.60
CA ASP A 143 -9.51 42.67 39.37
C ASP A 143 -8.00 42.52 39.16
N VAL A 144 -7.37 41.75 40.05
CA VAL A 144 -5.91 41.53 40.09
C VAL A 144 -5.57 40.05 39.99
N THR A 145 -6.56 39.22 39.67
CA THR A 145 -6.41 37.76 39.65
C THR A 145 -6.33 37.30 38.22
N ALA A 146 -5.26 36.60 37.87
CA ALA A 146 -5.15 35.95 36.57
C ALA A 146 -6.18 34.81 36.43
N PRO A 147 -6.59 34.46 35.20
CA PRO A 147 -7.52 33.37 34.97
C PRO A 147 -6.91 32.04 35.43
N LEU A 148 -7.76 31.15 35.95
CA LEU A 148 -7.42 29.81 36.41
C LEU A 148 -8.05 28.77 35.49
N LEU A 149 -7.25 27.81 35.02
CA LEU A 149 -7.74 26.64 34.29
C LEU A 149 -8.54 25.72 35.22
N VAL A 150 -9.82 25.49 34.90
CA VAL A 150 -10.75 24.70 35.70
C VAL A 150 -10.89 23.27 35.17
N SER A 151 -10.94 23.09 33.86
CA SER A 151 -11.09 21.76 33.25
C SER A 151 -10.59 21.73 31.81
N THR A 152 -10.26 20.52 31.35
CA THR A 152 -9.82 20.26 29.97
C THR A 152 -10.61 19.11 29.36
N LEU A 153 -10.80 19.16 28.04
CA LEU A 153 -11.28 18.05 27.22
C LEU A 153 -10.30 17.90 26.04
N PRO A 154 -9.59 16.77 25.89
CA PRO A 154 -9.53 15.65 26.83
C PRO A 154 -8.92 16.07 28.16
N LEU A 155 -9.09 15.23 29.19
CA LEU A 155 -8.37 15.41 30.45
C LEU A 155 -6.87 15.33 30.20
N ASP A 156 -6.09 16.11 30.95
CA ASP A 156 -4.63 15.98 30.90
C ASP A 156 -4.20 14.56 31.29
N SER A 157 -3.24 14.04 30.54
CA SER A 157 -2.74 12.66 30.59
C SER A 157 -3.79 11.57 30.29
N ALA A 158 -4.90 11.91 29.61
CA ALA A 158 -5.88 10.91 29.18
C ALA A 158 -5.27 9.90 28.21
N ILE A 159 -5.71 8.64 28.31
CA ILE A 159 -5.42 7.56 27.36
C ILE A 159 -6.71 7.14 26.65
N ASP A 160 -6.58 6.40 25.56
CA ASP A 160 -7.69 5.93 24.73
C ASP A 160 -8.61 7.06 24.24
N VAL A 161 -8.04 8.24 24.00
CA VAL A 161 -8.79 9.37 23.43
C VAL A 161 -9.15 9.04 21.97
N SER A 162 -10.41 9.27 21.61
CA SER A 162 -10.89 9.00 20.25
C SER A 162 -10.06 9.72 19.19
N ASN A 163 -9.64 8.99 18.16
CA ASN A 163 -8.98 9.58 16.97
C ASN A 163 -9.90 10.59 16.25
N ALA A 164 -11.22 10.47 16.45
CA ALA A 164 -12.25 11.35 15.91
C ALA A 164 -12.65 12.47 16.88
N LEU A 165 -11.82 12.80 17.88
CA LEU A 165 -12.06 13.93 18.78
C LEU A 165 -12.24 15.23 17.96
N THR A 166 -13.38 15.90 18.14
CA THR A 166 -13.78 17.06 17.34
C THR A 166 -13.29 18.41 17.88
N SER A 167 -12.86 18.46 19.13
CA SER A 167 -12.32 19.65 19.77
C SER A 167 -11.43 19.30 20.96
N ILE A 168 -10.41 20.12 21.18
CA ILE A 168 -9.75 20.25 22.47
C ILE A 168 -10.32 21.50 23.14
N GLU A 169 -10.80 21.40 24.38
CA GLU A 169 -11.39 22.51 25.12
C GLU A 169 -10.63 22.76 26.43
N LEU A 170 -10.30 24.01 26.70
CA LEU A 170 -9.78 24.50 27.98
C LEU A 170 -10.81 25.45 28.57
N THR A 171 -11.35 25.14 29.74
CA THR A 171 -12.33 26.00 30.43
C THR A 171 -11.69 26.66 31.64
N PHE A 172 -11.85 27.97 31.75
CA PHE A 172 -11.32 28.80 32.82
C PHE A 172 -12.41 29.25 33.78
N ASN A 173 -12.04 29.74 34.95
CA ASN A 173 -12.98 30.30 35.95
C ASN A 173 -13.58 31.65 35.52
N GLU A 174 -13.02 32.29 34.50
CA GLU A 174 -13.39 33.61 34.02
C GLU A 174 -13.07 33.78 32.52
N ASN A 175 -13.54 34.88 31.93
CA ASN A 175 -13.34 35.14 30.50
C ASN A 175 -11.88 35.45 30.19
N ILE A 176 -11.39 34.92 29.08
CA ILE A 176 -9.98 34.99 28.70
C ILE A 176 -9.78 35.85 27.45
N LYS A 177 -8.53 36.28 27.27
CA LYS A 177 -7.95 36.89 26.09
C LYS A 177 -6.60 36.22 25.79
N LEU A 178 -6.36 35.95 24.52
CA LEU A 178 -5.03 35.57 24.01
C LEU A 178 -4.36 36.75 23.32
N ALA A 179 -3.03 36.80 23.39
CA ALA A 179 -2.23 37.74 22.61
C ALA A 179 -2.21 37.35 21.12
N SER A 180 -2.09 36.06 20.82
CA SER A 180 -2.12 35.51 19.47
C SER A 180 -2.61 34.06 19.49
N PHE A 181 -3.38 33.62 18.49
CA PHE A 181 -3.70 32.20 18.34
C PHE A 181 -2.49 31.34 17.94
N ASN A 182 -1.41 31.97 17.45
CA ASN A 182 -0.14 31.26 17.21
C ASN A 182 0.54 30.81 18.52
N ASP A 183 0.10 31.30 19.67
CA ASP A 183 0.57 30.86 20.98
C ASP A 183 -0.10 29.56 21.45
N VAL A 184 -1.03 29.02 20.63
CA VAL A 184 -1.66 27.71 20.81
C VAL A 184 -0.95 26.70 19.91
N ILE A 185 -0.10 25.88 20.50
CA ILE A 185 0.79 24.95 19.79
C ILE A 185 0.40 23.54 20.14
N ILE A 186 0.15 22.70 19.13
CA ILE A 186 -0.07 21.26 19.30
C ILE A 186 1.10 20.48 18.73
N THR A 187 1.60 19.48 19.46
CA THR A 187 2.72 18.64 19.03
C THR A 187 2.33 17.15 19.15
N PRO A 188 2.49 16.31 18.12
CA PRO A 188 2.85 16.66 16.74
C PRO A 188 1.89 17.67 16.11
N ASP A 189 2.36 18.39 15.08
CA ASP A 189 1.56 19.43 14.41
C ASP A 189 0.24 18.85 13.88
N VAL A 190 -0.86 19.51 14.21
CA VAL A 190 -2.22 19.24 13.73
C VAL A 190 -2.78 20.56 13.22
N THR A 191 -3.26 20.57 11.98
CA THR A 191 -3.94 21.76 11.45
C THR A 191 -5.34 21.87 12.06
N GLY A 192 -5.77 23.09 12.34
CA GLY A 192 -7.06 23.35 12.94
C GLY A 192 -7.29 24.83 13.17
N VAL A 193 -8.45 25.15 13.73
CA VAL A 193 -8.87 26.51 14.07
C VAL A 193 -8.99 26.64 15.58
N THR A 194 -8.36 27.66 16.14
CA THR A 194 -8.56 28.05 17.54
C THR A 194 -9.63 29.13 17.62
N SER A 195 -10.51 29.04 18.61
CA SER A 195 -11.49 30.07 18.95
C SER A 195 -11.59 30.27 20.46
N ILE A 196 -12.14 31.42 20.86
CA ILE A 196 -12.47 31.73 22.26
C ILE A 196 -13.97 31.95 22.37
N GLU A 197 -14.60 31.25 23.30
CA GLU A 197 -16.01 31.41 23.67
C GLU A 197 -16.10 31.82 25.15
N GLY A 198 -15.93 33.11 25.43
CA GLY A 198 -15.92 33.65 26.78
C GLY A 198 -14.77 33.11 27.63
N ASN A 199 -15.06 32.15 28.50
CA ASN A 199 -14.09 31.48 29.38
C ASN A 199 -13.57 30.16 28.82
N LYS A 200 -13.84 29.84 27.56
CA LYS A 200 -13.36 28.64 26.90
C LYS A 200 -12.41 28.96 25.75
N LEU A 201 -11.28 28.27 25.70
CA LEU A 201 -10.43 28.16 24.51
C LEU A 201 -10.74 26.83 23.84
N ILE A 202 -11.02 26.86 22.55
CA ILE A 202 -11.41 25.69 21.77
C ILE A 202 -10.47 25.56 20.58
N PHE A 203 -9.82 24.41 20.43
CA PHE A 203 -9.07 24.06 19.22
C PHE A 203 -9.84 22.96 18.47
N LYS A 204 -10.27 23.25 17.24
CA LYS A 204 -10.98 22.30 16.36
C LYS A 204 -10.02 21.81 15.28
N PRO A 205 -9.58 20.53 15.31
CA PRO A 205 -8.70 20.00 14.29
C PRO A 205 -9.43 19.85 12.94
N ASP A 206 -8.72 20.08 11.84
CA ASP A 206 -9.28 19.93 10.48
C ASP A 206 -9.45 18.47 10.06
N THR A 207 -8.63 17.59 10.65
CA THR A 207 -8.58 16.15 10.36
C THR A 207 -8.51 15.34 11.64
N SER A 208 -8.88 14.06 11.56
CA SER A 208 -8.77 13.14 12.69
C SER A 208 -7.32 12.99 13.16
N PHE A 209 -7.15 12.83 14.46
CA PHE A 209 -5.85 12.55 15.06
C PHE A 209 -5.33 11.18 14.62
N LYS A 210 -4.01 11.02 14.59
CA LYS A 210 -3.38 9.72 14.30
C LYS A 210 -3.63 8.75 15.45
N PRO A 211 -3.83 7.44 15.16
CA PRO A 211 -3.96 6.42 16.19
C PRO A 211 -2.66 6.22 16.98
N ASN A 212 -2.78 5.86 18.26
CA ASN A 212 -1.65 5.55 19.17
C ASN A 212 -0.55 6.63 19.20
N GLU A 213 -0.93 7.89 19.09
CA GLU A 213 -0.02 9.03 19.05
C GLU A 213 -0.23 9.90 20.29
N ASN A 214 0.86 10.34 20.92
CA ASN A 214 0.81 11.22 22.07
C ASN A 214 0.82 12.67 21.60
N TYR A 215 -0.26 13.41 21.87
CA TYR A 215 -0.39 14.82 21.55
C TYR A 215 -0.21 15.68 22.79
N ARG A 216 0.46 16.82 22.61
CA ARG A 216 0.63 17.86 23.64
C ARG A 216 0.16 19.20 23.10
N LEU A 217 -0.88 19.75 23.69
CA LEU A 217 -1.30 21.13 23.49
C LEU A 217 -0.59 22.03 24.51
N VAL A 218 0.05 23.10 24.04
CA VAL A 218 0.65 24.15 24.85
C VAL A 218 -0.03 25.47 24.53
N VAL A 219 -0.41 26.22 25.56
CA VAL A 219 -0.98 27.57 25.41
C VAL A 219 -0.20 28.56 26.25
N ASN A 220 0.33 29.60 25.59
CA ASN A 220 1.08 30.68 26.22
C ASN A 220 0.25 31.97 26.33
N TYR A 221 0.66 32.84 27.26
CA TYR A 221 0.17 34.22 27.40
C TYR A 221 -1.35 34.37 27.51
N VAL A 222 -2.02 33.41 28.16
CA VAL A 222 -3.44 33.55 28.53
C VAL A 222 -3.57 34.66 29.55
N SER A 223 -4.48 35.60 29.30
CA SER A 223 -4.82 36.67 30.23
C SER A 223 -6.33 36.78 30.38
N ASP A 224 -6.81 37.48 31.40
CA ASP A 224 -8.21 37.90 31.48
C ASP A 224 -8.44 39.21 30.68
N LEU A 225 -9.66 39.75 30.76
CA LEU A 225 -10.01 41.03 30.14
C LEU A 225 -9.57 42.27 30.95
N SER A 226 -9.09 42.07 32.18
CA SER A 226 -8.49 43.10 33.05
C SER A 226 -6.97 43.23 32.83
N GLY A 227 -6.38 42.31 32.05
CA GLY A 227 -4.96 42.26 31.70
C GLY A 227 -4.09 41.43 32.65
N ASN A 228 -4.67 40.64 33.57
CA ASN A 228 -3.88 39.78 34.44
C ASN A 228 -3.48 38.51 33.65
N ILE A 229 -2.18 38.29 33.50
CA ILE A 229 -1.63 37.19 32.70
C ILE A 229 -1.42 35.96 33.60
N LEU A 230 -1.85 34.79 33.13
CA LEU A 230 -1.53 33.51 33.74
C LEU A 230 -0.01 33.28 33.71
N ALA A 231 0.59 33.12 34.89
CA ALA A 231 2.04 33.13 35.07
C ALA A 231 2.77 31.94 34.43
N SER A 232 2.06 30.86 34.12
CA SER A 232 2.63 29.63 33.55
C SER A 232 1.87 29.24 32.30
N GLU A 233 2.58 28.62 31.36
CA GLU A 233 1.94 28.00 30.21
C GLU A 233 1.02 26.87 30.67
N ILE A 234 0.00 26.61 29.85
CA ILE A 234 -0.86 25.45 30.01
C ILE A 234 -0.29 24.34 29.14
N SER A 235 -0.18 23.13 29.69
CA SER A 235 0.17 21.93 28.93
C SER A 235 -0.86 20.85 29.16
N VAL A 236 -1.47 20.34 28.09
CA VAL A 236 -2.42 19.23 28.11
C VAL A 236 -1.90 18.13 27.21
N ASN A 237 -1.67 16.96 27.79
CA ASN A 237 -1.16 15.77 27.10
C ASN A 237 -2.27 14.74 26.96
N PHE A 238 -2.33 14.01 25.85
CA PHE A 238 -3.24 12.89 25.70
C PHE A 238 -2.75 11.87 24.68
N LEU A 239 -3.04 10.60 24.92
CA LEU A 239 -2.75 9.49 24.01
C LEU A 239 -4.03 9.07 23.31
N THR A 240 -3.99 9.06 21.99
CA THR A 240 -5.10 8.60 21.16
C THR A 240 -5.20 7.07 21.13
N ILE A 241 -6.41 6.55 20.93
CA ILE A 241 -6.66 5.11 20.86
C ILE A 241 -5.93 4.49 19.66
N GLY A 242 -5.37 3.29 19.87
CA GLY A 242 -4.73 2.53 18.80
C GLY A 242 -5.69 2.13 17.69
N ASP A 243 -5.15 1.89 16.50
CA ASP A 243 -5.91 1.35 15.38
C ASP A 243 -6.03 -0.17 15.51
N SER A 244 -7.27 -0.65 15.53
CA SER A 244 -7.63 -2.07 15.64
C SER A 244 -8.42 -2.57 14.43
N VAL A 245 -8.56 -1.74 13.39
CA VAL A 245 -9.21 -2.14 12.15
C VAL A 245 -8.26 -3.05 11.38
N LEU A 246 -8.75 -4.24 11.02
CA LEU A 246 -7.96 -5.17 10.24
C LEU A 246 -7.88 -4.72 8.77
N PRO A 247 -6.73 -4.89 8.09
CA PRO A 247 -6.61 -4.61 6.66
C PRO A 247 -7.56 -5.46 5.82
N THR A 248 -7.90 -4.98 4.63
CA THR A 248 -8.64 -5.80 3.67
C THR A 248 -7.81 -7.01 3.23
N ILE A 249 -8.46 -8.17 3.09
CA ILE A 249 -7.79 -9.42 2.75
C ILE A 249 -7.72 -9.56 1.22
N PRO A 250 -6.53 -9.54 0.60
CA PRO A 250 -6.39 -9.78 -0.82
C PRO A 250 -6.49 -11.27 -1.15
N THR A 251 -6.84 -11.58 -2.40
CA THR A 251 -6.81 -12.96 -2.91
C THR A 251 -5.45 -13.24 -3.55
N LEU A 252 -4.75 -14.26 -3.06
CA LEU A 252 -3.52 -14.76 -3.66
C LEU A 252 -3.87 -15.69 -4.82
N THR A 253 -3.34 -15.41 -6.01
CA THR A 253 -3.58 -16.18 -7.22
C THR A 253 -2.28 -16.69 -7.82
N LEU A 254 -2.27 -17.96 -8.23
CA LEU A 254 -1.24 -18.58 -9.06
C LEU A 254 -1.52 -18.30 -10.53
N SER A 255 -0.49 -18.06 -11.33
CA SER A 255 -0.60 -18.03 -12.78
C SER A 255 -1.29 -19.30 -13.30
N SER A 256 -2.26 -19.14 -14.21
CA SER A 256 -3.12 -20.24 -14.64
C SER A 256 -2.32 -21.44 -15.18
N GLY A 257 -2.43 -22.59 -14.51
CA GLY A 257 -1.77 -23.84 -14.91
C GLY A 257 -0.28 -23.90 -14.61
N ASP A 258 0.28 -22.92 -13.90
CA ASP A 258 1.70 -22.90 -13.56
C ASP A 258 2.01 -23.93 -12.47
N ASN A 259 2.66 -25.01 -12.87
CA ASN A 259 3.22 -26.01 -11.99
C ASN A 259 4.75 -26.05 -12.09
N SER A 260 5.37 -25.04 -12.67
CA SER A 260 6.81 -25.05 -12.94
C SER A 260 7.65 -25.02 -11.66
N THR A 261 8.96 -25.24 -11.80
CA THR A 261 9.93 -25.00 -10.71
C THR A 261 10.17 -23.51 -10.43
N SER A 262 9.45 -22.62 -11.13
CA SER A 262 9.54 -21.17 -10.95
C SER A 262 8.16 -20.47 -11.01
N PRO A 263 7.23 -20.81 -10.10
CA PRO A 263 5.85 -20.36 -10.19
C PRO A 263 5.69 -18.87 -9.91
N SER A 264 4.73 -18.24 -10.62
CA SER A 264 4.42 -16.81 -10.44
C SER A 264 3.05 -16.59 -9.77
N PHE A 265 3.03 -15.66 -8.82
CA PHE A 265 1.87 -15.29 -8.01
C PHE A 265 1.53 -13.82 -8.19
N SER A 266 0.25 -13.49 -8.03
CA SER A 266 -0.26 -12.12 -7.99
C SER A 266 -1.40 -11.97 -6.99
N TRP A 267 -1.67 -10.74 -6.58
CA TRP A 267 -2.79 -10.41 -5.70
C TRP A 267 -3.25 -8.97 -5.92
N ASN A 268 -4.50 -8.67 -5.54
CA ASN A 268 -5.02 -7.30 -5.53
C ASN A 268 -4.47 -6.52 -4.34
N ALA A 269 -4.41 -5.19 -4.45
CA ALA A 269 -3.96 -4.35 -3.35
C ALA A 269 -4.90 -4.45 -2.14
N ALA A 270 -4.33 -4.68 -0.96
CA ALA A 270 -4.98 -4.48 0.31
C ALA A 270 -5.05 -2.98 0.66
N THR A 271 -6.00 -2.63 1.51
CA THR A 271 -6.28 -1.26 1.96
C THR A 271 -6.55 -1.27 3.45
N ASP A 272 -6.04 -0.24 4.12
CA ASP A 272 -6.37 0.09 5.49
C ASP A 272 -6.27 1.61 5.67
N ALA A 273 -6.98 2.19 6.64
CA ALA A 273 -6.96 3.63 6.90
C ALA A 273 -5.57 4.11 7.38
N SER A 274 -4.84 3.28 8.14
CA SER A 274 -3.45 3.53 8.52
C SER A 274 -2.47 3.27 7.36
N GLY A 275 -2.93 2.62 6.29
CA GLY A 275 -2.14 2.20 5.14
C GLY A 275 -1.41 0.88 5.36
N ILE A 276 -1.10 0.18 4.26
CA ILE A 276 -0.38 -1.10 4.31
C ILE A 276 1.12 -0.88 4.55
N ALA A 277 1.70 -1.57 5.52
CA ALA A 277 3.12 -1.52 5.82
C ALA A 277 3.92 -2.51 4.96
N TYR A 278 3.44 -3.75 4.84
CA TYR A 278 4.14 -4.79 4.11
C TYR A 278 3.21 -5.90 3.60
N TYR A 279 3.70 -6.60 2.57
CA TYR A 279 3.27 -7.95 2.25
C TYR A 279 4.36 -8.93 2.64
N LYS A 280 3.99 -10.10 3.15
CA LYS A 280 4.94 -11.18 3.44
C LYS A 280 4.42 -12.48 2.85
N LEU A 281 5.14 -13.00 1.87
CA LEU A 281 4.87 -14.31 1.31
C LEU A 281 5.41 -15.39 2.25
N LYS A 282 4.54 -16.32 2.62
CA LYS A 282 4.89 -17.53 3.38
C LYS A 282 4.86 -18.75 2.46
N ARG A 283 5.75 -19.70 2.72
CA ARG A 283 5.92 -20.93 1.93
C ARG A 283 6.01 -22.14 2.85
N GLY A 284 5.33 -23.22 2.48
CA GLY A 284 5.49 -24.56 3.03
C GLY A 284 5.82 -25.56 1.93
N GLN A 285 6.56 -26.61 2.27
CA GLN A 285 6.89 -27.74 1.39
C GLN A 285 6.42 -29.03 2.06
N HIS A 286 5.89 -29.97 1.29
CA HIS A 286 5.36 -31.28 1.73
C HIS A 286 4.11 -31.25 2.63
N ASP A 287 4.00 -30.31 3.57
CA ASP A 287 2.90 -30.21 4.54
C ASP A 287 2.31 -28.79 4.61
N VAL A 288 0.99 -28.68 4.41
CA VAL A 288 0.24 -27.43 4.49
C VAL A 288 0.24 -26.82 5.90
N ASN A 289 0.48 -27.62 6.93
CA ASN A 289 0.54 -27.15 8.31
C ASN A 289 1.87 -26.50 8.67
N ASN A 290 2.88 -26.61 7.80
CA ASN A 290 4.21 -26.04 8.01
C ASN A 290 4.52 -24.91 7.01
N ILE A 291 3.63 -23.90 6.97
CA ILE A 291 3.82 -22.68 6.18
C ILE A 291 4.57 -21.64 7.03
N VAL A 292 5.79 -21.30 6.60
CA VAL A 292 6.70 -20.39 7.33
C VAL A 292 6.99 -19.12 6.52
N ASP A 293 7.46 -18.08 7.20
CA ASP A 293 7.87 -16.83 6.57
C ASP A 293 8.96 -17.09 5.52
N TYR A 294 8.73 -16.65 4.28
CA TYR A 294 9.68 -16.84 3.18
C TYR A 294 10.28 -15.52 2.69
N LYS A 295 9.41 -14.55 2.36
CA LYS A 295 9.86 -13.27 1.79
C LYS A 295 8.98 -12.10 2.22
N THR A 296 9.59 -11.07 2.79
CA THR A 296 8.96 -9.76 2.97
C THR A 296 9.12 -8.92 1.70
N LEU A 297 8.03 -8.27 1.29
CA LEU A 297 7.88 -7.47 0.09
C LEU A 297 7.41 -6.06 0.46
N SER A 298 7.65 -5.08 -0.41
CA SER A 298 7.13 -3.72 -0.19
C SER A 298 5.60 -3.72 -0.24
N ASN A 299 4.98 -2.74 0.41
CA ASN A 299 3.52 -2.50 0.37
C ASN A 299 2.97 -2.16 -1.04
N THR A 300 3.83 -1.90 -2.02
CA THR A 300 3.46 -1.66 -3.42
C THR A 300 3.64 -2.89 -4.33
N THR A 301 4.26 -3.96 -3.83
CA THR A 301 4.46 -5.18 -4.62
C THR A 301 3.15 -5.97 -4.69
N LEU A 302 2.70 -6.28 -5.91
CA LEU A 302 1.44 -7.03 -6.17
C LEU A 302 1.64 -8.35 -6.92
N SER A 303 2.90 -8.73 -7.14
CA SER A 303 3.26 -10.00 -7.77
C SER A 303 4.63 -10.48 -7.29
N PHE A 304 4.85 -11.79 -7.36
CA PHE A 304 6.11 -12.41 -6.98
C PHE A 304 6.32 -13.71 -7.76
N THR A 305 7.54 -13.94 -8.25
CA THR A 305 7.96 -15.22 -8.85
C THR A 305 8.90 -15.92 -7.90
N ASP A 306 8.51 -17.11 -7.41
CA ASP A 306 9.40 -17.99 -6.67
C ASP A 306 10.19 -18.83 -7.67
N ALA A 307 11.48 -19.07 -7.47
CA ALA A 307 12.33 -19.78 -8.43
C ALA A 307 13.22 -20.81 -7.73
N GLY A 308 13.54 -21.88 -8.46
CA GLY A 308 14.43 -22.94 -7.96
C GLY A 308 13.74 -23.92 -7.02
N LEU A 309 12.44 -24.19 -7.24
CA LEU A 309 11.74 -25.25 -6.53
C LEU A 309 12.24 -26.63 -6.96
N GLU A 310 12.34 -27.54 -6.01
CA GLU A 310 12.62 -28.95 -6.28
C GLU A 310 11.46 -29.61 -7.04
N THR A 311 11.79 -30.56 -7.93
CA THR A 311 10.81 -31.34 -8.70
C THR A 311 10.09 -32.38 -7.84
N ASP A 312 8.90 -32.79 -8.26
CA ASP A 312 8.08 -33.82 -7.60
C ASP A 312 7.67 -33.50 -6.14
N HIS A 313 7.51 -32.21 -5.81
CA HIS A 313 7.16 -31.77 -4.46
C HIS A 313 5.96 -30.82 -4.44
N PRO A 314 5.02 -30.99 -3.48
CA PRO A 314 3.94 -30.04 -3.28
C PRO A 314 4.44 -28.83 -2.46
N TYR A 315 3.97 -27.65 -2.85
CA TYR A 315 4.23 -26.37 -2.19
C TYR A 315 2.94 -25.64 -1.87
N PHE A 316 2.95 -24.95 -0.73
CA PHE A 316 1.82 -24.19 -0.19
C PHE A 316 2.24 -22.75 0.05
N TYR A 317 1.44 -21.80 -0.42
CA TYR A 317 1.73 -20.38 -0.31
C TYR A 317 0.59 -19.63 0.35
N GLN A 318 0.92 -18.67 1.20
CA GLN A 318 -0.03 -17.76 1.83
C GLN A 318 0.59 -16.37 1.93
N LEU A 319 -0.21 -15.34 1.68
CA LEU A 319 0.20 -13.96 1.88
C LEU A 319 -0.23 -13.51 3.27
N GLU A 320 0.70 -12.97 4.04
CA GLU A 320 0.44 -12.20 5.27
C GLU A 320 0.52 -10.70 4.94
N ILE A 321 -0.43 -9.94 5.43
CA ILE A 321 -0.58 -8.51 5.17
C ILE A 321 -0.56 -7.81 6.52
N GLY A 322 0.37 -6.86 6.69
CA GLY A 322 0.46 -6.02 7.87
C GLY A 322 0.24 -4.55 7.51
N ASP A 323 -0.56 -3.85 8.29
CA ASP A 323 -0.68 -2.38 8.20
C ASP A 323 0.36 -1.65 9.05
N ASN A 324 0.33 -0.32 8.98
CA ASN A 324 1.21 0.55 9.76
C ASN A 324 0.86 0.57 11.25
N ALA A 325 -0.33 0.09 11.63
CA ALA A 325 -0.76 -0.06 13.01
C ALA A 325 -0.30 -1.39 13.65
N GLY A 326 0.20 -2.33 12.85
CA GLY A 326 0.63 -3.66 13.29
C GLY A 326 -0.48 -4.71 13.31
N ASN A 327 -1.66 -4.41 12.75
CA ASN A 327 -2.70 -5.41 12.55
C ASN A 327 -2.33 -6.33 11.38
N ILE A 328 -2.62 -7.62 11.54
CA ILE A 328 -2.17 -8.65 10.60
C ILE A 328 -3.36 -9.50 10.14
N VAL A 329 -3.46 -9.69 8.82
CA VAL A 329 -4.39 -10.65 8.19
C VAL A 329 -3.65 -11.58 7.23
N LYS A 330 -4.30 -12.68 6.85
CA LYS A 330 -3.74 -13.69 5.94
C LYS A 330 -4.70 -13.99 4.79
N SER A 331 -4.17 -14.20 3.59
CA SER A 331 -4.93 -14.59 2.41
C SER A 331 -5.39 -16.05 2.45
N ASN A 332 -6.09 -16.47 1.39
CA ASN A 332 -6.24 -17.87 1.03
C ASN A 332 -4.87 -18.57 0.84
N ILE A 333 -4.87 -19.90 0.98
CA ILE A 333 -3.71 -20.73 0.65
C ILE A 333 -3.80 -21.14 -0.82
N VAL A 334 -2.69 -21.03 -1.53
CA VAL A 334 -2.50 -21.52 -2.91
C VAL A 334 -1.59 -22.75 -2.86
N THR A 335 -1.92 -23.78 -3.64
CA THR A 335 -1.15 -25.03 -3.69
C THR A 335 -0.72 -25.32 -5.13
N LEU A 336 0.50 -25.83 -5.29
CA LEU A 336 0.99 -26.37 -6.56
C LEU A 336 1.90 -27.59 -6.30
N THR A 337 2.09 -28.43 -7.32
CA THR A 337 3.01 -29.57 -7.26
C THR A 337 3.89 -29.53 -8.49
N THR A 338 5.20 -29.46 -8.28
CA THR A 338 6.18 -29.43 -9.37
C THR A 338 6.21 -30.77 -10.11
N PRO A 339 6.32 -30.79 -11.45
CA PRO A 339 6.49 -32.01 -12.21
C PRO A 339 7.72 -32.81 -11.74
N PRO A 340 7.71 -34.13 -11.93
CA PRO A 340 8.92 -34.95 -11.82
C PRO A 340 10.02 -34.44 -12.75
N ALA A 341 11.27 -34.69 -12.36
CA ALA A 341 12.41 -34.42 -13.25
C ALA A 341 12.27 -35.25 -14.53
N ILE A 342 12.46 -34.61 -15.70
CA ILE A 342 12.53 -35.33 -16.96
C ILE A 342 13.87 -36.05 -17.00
N VAL A 343 13.85 -37.37 -16.80
CA VAL A 343 15.03 -38.22 -16.99
C VAL A 343 15.17 -38.51 -18.48
N THR A 344 16.19 -37.95 -19.13
CA THR A 344 16.55 -38.28 -20.51
C THR A 344 17.51 -39.48 -20.50
N GLU A 345 16.97 -40.67 -20.68
CA GLU A 345 17.74 -41.90 -20.90
C GLU A 345 18.52 -41.81 -22.23
N THR A 346 19.85 -41.90 -22.17
CA THR A 346 20.74 -41.87 -23.35
C THR A 346 21.36 -43.25 -23.55
N PRO A 347 21.27 -43.90 -24.73
CA PRO A 347 21.87 -45.21 -24.96
C PRO A 347 23.40 -45.20 -24.76
N VAL A 348 23.97 -46.31 -24.27
CA VAL A 348 25.43 -46.52 -24.29
C VAL A 348 25.91 -46.70 -25.74
N GLU A 349 27.15 -46.30 -25.99
CA GLU A 349 27.83 -46.38 -27.28
C GLU A 349 28.00 -47.83 -27.79
N PRO A 350 27.75 -48.13 -29.08
CA PRO A 350 28.05 -49.43 -29.68
C PRO A 350 29.56 -49.71 -29.73
N THR A 351 29.99 -50.98 -29.59
CA THR A 351 31.40 -51.38 -29.78
C THR A 351 31.61 -52.04 -31.16
N PRO A 352 32.34 -51.41 -32.09
CA PRO A 352 32.74 -52.00 -33.36
C PRO A 352 33.67 -53.20 -33.19
N ASN A 353 33.34 -54.27 -33.91
CA ASN A 353 34.25 -55.38 -34.15
C ASN A 353 34.99 -55.14 -35.49
N PRO A 354 36.18 -55.73 -35.69
CA PRO A 354 36.97 -55.51 -36.90
C PRO A 354 36.24 -56.02 -38.14
N ILE A 355 36.13 -55.13 -39.13
CA ILE A 355 35.58 -55.36 -40.47
C ILE A 355 36.43 -56.41 -41.19
N VAL A 356 35.83 -57.52 -41.63
CA VAL A 356 36.46 -58.48 -42.55
C VAL A 356 35.99 -58.14 -43.96
N VAL A 357 36.92 -57.72 -44.82
CA VAL A 357 36.69 -57.57 -46.26
C VAL A 357 36.98 -58.90 -46.94
N THR A 358 35.95 -59.62 -47.38
CA THR A 358 36.10 -60.75 -48.31
C THR A 358 35.73 -60.29 -49.71
N ASP A 359 36.73 -60.23 -50.60
CA ASP A 359 36.56 -59.95 -52.03
C ASP A 359 35.92 -61.17 -52.74
N PRO A 360 34.80 -61.01 -53.48
CA PRO A 360 34.41 -62.00 -54.48
C PRO A 360 35.29 -61.83 -55.73
N ALA A 361 36.02 -62.89 -56.08
CA ALA A 361 36.84 -63.01 -57.29
C ALA A 361 36.12 -62.58 -58.60
N PRO A 362 36.87 -62.34 -59.70
CA PRO A 362 36.89 -61.11 -60.46
C PRO A 362 35.74 -60.93 -61.47
N ALA A 363 34.99 -59.82 -61.35
CA ALA A 363 34.33 -59.07 -62.43
C ALA A 363 33.97 -57.68 -61.87
N PRO A 364 33.96 -56.61 -62.68
CA PRO A 364 34.24 -55.26 -62.20
C PRO A 364 33.05 -54.68 -61.42
N VAL A 365 33.35 -53.83 -60.43
CA VAL A 365 32.47 -52.78 -59.83
C VAL A 365 31.88 -53.00 -58.42
N ALA A 366 32.01 -54.13 -57.71
CA ALA A 366 31.46 -54.19 -56.33
C ALA A 366 32.40 -53.60 -55.25
N LYS A 367 32.21 -52.32 -54.88
CA LYS A 367 32.96 -51.56 -53.85
C LYS A 367 32.20 -51.44 -52.50
N SER A 368 31.74 -52.56 -51.93
CA SER A 368 30.95 -52.60 -50.68
C SER A 368 31.78 -53.01 -49.46
N LEU A 369 31.50 -52.46 -48.28
CA LEU A 369 32.08 -52.88 -46.99
C LEU A 369 30.99 -53.40 -46.04
N THR A 370 31.32 -54.40 -45.22
CA THR A 370 30.43 -54.85 -44.14
C THR A 370 30.87 -54.24 -42.82
N LEU A 371 30.09 -53.33 -42.25
CA LEU A 371 30.30 -52.84 -40.90
C LEU A 371 29.63 -53.78 -39.91
N THR A 372 30.33 -54.17 -38.83
CA THR A 372 29.78 -55.04 -37.78
C THR A 372 30.05 -54.46 -36.40
N TRP A 373 29.03 -54.40 -35.55
CA TRP A 373 29.13 -53.87 -34.18
C TRP A 373 28.22 -54.62 -33.21
N SER A 374 28.53 -54.55 -31.92
CA SER A 374 27.65 -55.05 -30.86
C SER A 374 26.65 -53.97 -30.44
N SER A 375 25.37 -54.32 -30.35
CA SER A 375 24.30 -53.42 -29.91
C SER A 375 24.44 -53.11 -28.42
N PRO A 376 24.19 -51.86 -27.98
CA PRO A 376 24.08 -51.58 -26.56
C PRO A 376 22.84 -52.23 -25.96
N THR A 377 22.94 -52.62 -24.69
CA THR A 377 21.83 -53.19 -23.90
C THR A 377 21.38 -52.27 -22.78
N ARG A 378 22.08 -51.15 -22.57
CA ARG A 378 21.85 -50.21 -21.46
C ARG A 378 21.91 -48.76 -21.88
N ASN A 379 21.27 -47.92 -21.07
CA ASN A 379 21.44 -46.48 -21.07
C ASN A 379 22.66 -46.08 -20.21
N SER A 380 23.08 -44.81 -20.31
CA SER A 380 24.21 -44.25 -19.57
C SER A 380 24.02 -44.23 -18.05
N ASP A 381 22.78 -44.37 -17.57
CA ASP A 381 22.42 -44.51 -16.16
C ASP A 381 22.34 -45.97 -15.68
N ASP A 382 22.83 -46.91 -16.50
CA ASP A 382 22.83 -48.37 -16.27
C ASP A 382 21.44 -49.03 -16.35
N SER A 383 20.36 -48.29 -16.63
CA SER A 383 19.04 -48.88 -16.90
C SER A 383 19.04 -49.70 -18.20
N CYS A 384 18.17 -50.70 -18.31
CA CYS A 384 18.07 -51.52 -19.52
C CYS A 384 17.50 -50.70 -20.70
N LEU A 385 18.20 -50.71 -21.82
CA LEU A 385 17.76 -50.04 -23.06
C LEU A 385 16.67 -50.88 -23.73
N THR A 386 15.42 -50.43 -23.61
CA THR A 386 14.26 -51.14 -24.16
C THR A 386 13.69 -50.50 -25.43
N ASP A 387 14.12 -49.28 -25.76
CA ASP A 387 13.56 -48.45 -26.82
C ASP A 387 14.59 -48.07 -27.90
N LEU A 388 15.60 -48.92 -28.12
CA LEU A 388 16.52 -48.77 -29.24
C LEU A 388 15.73 -48.76 -30.56
N GLN A 389 15.87 -47.70 -31.34
CA GLN A 389 15.14 -47.51 -32.61
C GLN A 389 16.02 -47.83 -33.83
N GLY A 390 17.33 -47.58 -33.73
CA GLY A 390 18.24 -47.81 -34.84
C GLY A 390 19.64 -47.28 -34.57
N TYR A 391 20.41 -47.12 -35.64
CA TYR A 391 21.79 -46.66 -35.59
C TYR A 391 22.04 -45.54 -36.59
N SER A 392 22.89 -44.58 -36.20
CA SER A 392 23.47 -43.60 -37.12
C SER A 392 24.92 -43.99 -37.41
N ILE A 393 25.23 -44.22 -38.68
CA ILE A 393 26.55 -44.62 -39.16
C ILE A 393 27.21 -43.38 -39.76
N ASN A 394 28.35 -42.99 -39.22
CA ASN A 394 29.16 -41.87 -39.68
C ASN A 394 30.45 -42.38 -40.33
N PHE A 395 30.95 -41.68 -41.34
CA PHE A 395 32.17 -42.05 -42.06
C PHE A 395 33.05 -40.83 -42.38
N LYS A 396 34.34 -41.05 -42.58
CA LYS A 396 35.27 -40.06 -43.15
C LYS A 396 36.36 -40.75 -43.98
N ASP A 397 36.99 -39.99 -44.87
CA ASP A 397 38.29 -40.36 -45.45
C ASP A 397 39.43 -39.76 -44.61
N ALA A 398 40.69 -40.00 -45.00
CA ALA A 398 41.86 -39.52 -44.27
C ALA A 398 41.99 -37.97 -44.19
N ASN A 399 41.31 -37.24 -45.06
CA ASN A 399 41.41 -35.79 -45.23
C ASN A 399 40.10 -35.05 -44.89
N SER A 400 39.03 -35.76 -44.52
CA SER A 400 37.71 -35.18 -44.21
C SER A 400 37.27 -35.37 -42.76
N GLY A 401 36.32 -34.55 -42.33
CA GLY A 401 35.60 -34.75 -41.07
C GLY A 401 34.51 -35.82 -41.21
N TYR A 402 34.00 -36.32 -40.08
CA TYR A 402 32.90 -37.29 -40.09
C TYR A 402 31.62 -36.70 -40.69
N ALA A 403 31.03 -37.43 -41.62
CA ALA A 403 29.72 -37.16 -42.19
C ALA A 403 28.78 -38.35 -41.96
N LEU A 404 27.47 -38.09 -41.88
CA LEU A 404 26.46 -39.13 -41.76
C LEU A 404 26.39 -39.94 -43.07
N LEU A 405 26.70 -41.23 -42.99
CA LEU A 405 26.49 -42.18 -44.08
C LEU A 405 25.00 -42.55 -44.18
N LYS A 406 24.44 -43.01 -43.06
CA LYS A 406 23.07 -43.52 -43.02
C LYS A 406 22.55 -43.61 -41.59
N THR A 407 21.28 -43.29 -41.41
CA THR A 407 20.50 -43.75 -40.25
C THR A 407 19.69 -44.98 -40.65
N VAL A 408 19.82 -46.06 -39.89
CA VAL A 408 19.25 -47.37 -40.19
C VAL A 408 18.38 -47.81 -39.02
N ALA A 409 17.08 -48.01 -39.28
CA ALA A 409 16.14 -48.53 -38.29
C ALA A 409 16.36 -50.04 -38.05
N LEU A 410 16.01 -50.52 -36.85
CA LEU A 410 16.18 -51.93 -36.47
C LEU A 410 15.41 -52.92 -37.34
N ASP A 411 14.31 -52.49 -37.94
CA ASP A 411 13.45 -53.29 -38.84
C ASP A 411 13.87 -53.19 -40.32
N SER A 412 14.94 -52.46 -40.62
CA SER A 412 15.42 -52.30 -41.98
C SER A 412 15.98 -53.60 -42.55
N LEU A 413 15.57 -53.96 -43.77
CA LEU A 413 16.14 -55.08 -44.52
C LEU A 413 17.65 -54.92 -44.82
N SER A 414 18.20 -53.72 -44.64
CA SER A 414 19.63 -53.44 -44.81
C SER A 414 20.48 -53.70 -43.56
N LEU A 415 19.84 -53.96 -42.41
CA LEU A 415 20.49 -54.25 -41.13
C LEU A 415 20.24 -55.69 -40.71
N ASN A 416 21.31 -56.46 -40.54
CA ASN A 416 21.22 -57.83 -40.06
C ASN A 416 21.77 -57.91 -38.64
N CYS A 417 20.89 -58.05 -37.64
CA CYS A 417 21.28 -58.23 -36.24
C CYS A 417 20.98 -59.65 -35.77
N THR A 418 22.01 -60.35 -35.27
CA THR A 418 21.91 -61.70 -34.71
C THR A 418 22.29 -61.69 -33.24
N ILE A 419 21.84 -62.68 -32.47
CA ILE A 419 22.15 -62.76 -31.03
C ILE A 419 23.66 -62.91 -30.84
N ASP A 420 24.25 -62.05 -30.00
CA ASP A 420 25.62 -62.23 -29.54
C ASP A 420 25.63 -63.28 -28.43
N THR A 421 26.27 -64.43 -28.67
CA THR A 421 26.39 -65.50 -27.68
C THR A 421 27.61 -65.33 -26.77
N THR A 422 28.44 -64.32 -27.02
CA THR A 422 29.68 -64.04 -26.30
C THR A 422 29.57 -62.85 -25.33
N ASN A 423 28.63 -61.94 -25.57
CA ASN A 423 28.32 -60.82 -24.68
C ASN A 423 27.11 -61.16 -23.77
N SER A 424 27.36 -61.22 -22.46
CA SER A 424 26.51 -61.88 -21.48
C SER A 424 25.60 -60.94 -20.67
N ASP A 425 25.19 -59.77 -21.18
CA ASP A 425 24.19 -58.93 -20.49
C ASP A 425 22.78 -59.56 -20.54
N THR A 426 22.66 -60.68 -19.86
CA THR A 426 21.43 -61.49 -19.73
C THR A 426 20.36 -60.77 -18.91
N THR A 427 20.74 -59.75 -18.14
CA THR A 427 19.85 -58.88 -17.38
C THR A 427 19.05 -57.92 -18.26
N CYS A 428 19.63 -57.42 -19.35
CA CYS A 428 18.98 -56.46 -20.25
C CYS A 428 18.71 -57.03 -21.65
N GLY A 429 18.42 -58.33 -21.74
CA GLY A 429 17.94 -58.97 -22.98
C GLY A 429 19.03 -59.46 -23.95
N GLY A 430 20.30 -59.31 -23.59
CA GLY A 430 21.45 -59.78 -24.37
C GLY A 430 21.81 -58.88 -25.55
N ALA A 431 23.11 -58.72 -25.81
CA ALA A 431 23.57 -57.93 -26.95
C ALA A 431 23.32 -58.66 -28.27
N LYS A 432 23.21 -57.91 -29.36
CA LYS A 432 23.13 -58.42 -30.72
C LYS A 432 24.35 -57.97 -31.50
N ILE A 433 24.89 -58.83 -32.34
CA ILE A 433 25.87 -58.44 -33.36
C ILE A 433 25.08 -57.98 -34.58
N CYS A 434 25.15 -56.68 -34.84
CA CYS A 434 24.52 -56.02 -35.97
C CYS A 434 25.53 -55.82 -37.10
N SER A 435 25.09 -56.02 -38.33
CA SER A 435 25.88 -55.84 -39.54
C SER A 435 25.13 -55.05 -40.60
N TYR A 436 25.85 -54.16 -41.28
CA TYR A 436 25.34 -53.32 -42.36
C TYR A 436 26.30 -53.34 -43.54
N GLN A 437 25.78 -53.70 -44.72
CA GLN A 437 26.52 -53.62 -45.97
C GLN A 437 26.40 -52.22 -46.56
N THR A 438 27.52 -51.54 -46.70
CA THR A 438 27.59 -50.25 -47.37
C THR A 438 27.66 -50.43 -48.89
N GLN A 439 27.35 -49.39 -49.66
CA GLN A 439 27.47 -49.40 -51.12
C GLN A 439 28.50 -48.38 -51.59
N GLU A 440 29.29 -48.80 -52.59
CA GLU A 440 30.24 -48.03 -53.41
C GLU A 440 31.05 -46.92 -52.73
N PHE A 441 32.29 -47.24 -52.32
CA PHE A 441 33.29 -46.27 -51.89
C PHE A 441 34.45 -46.14 -52.89
N ALA A 442 35.04 -44.95 -53.01
CA ALA A 442 36.26 -44.76 -53.79
C ALA A 442 37.45 -45.51 -53.15
N ALA A 443 38.47 -45.82 -53.95
CA ALA A 443 39.71 -46.38 -53.44
C ALA A 443 40.35 -45.39 -52.45
N GLY A 444 40.75 -45.86 -51.29
CA GLY A 444 41.21 -45.02 -50.18
C GLY A 444 41.04 -45.68 -48.82
N THR A 445 41.54 -45.00 -47.78
CA THR A 445 41.33 -45.40 -46.38
C THR A 445 40.09 -44.69 -45.84
N TRP A 446 39.16 -45.48 -45.31
CA TRP A 446 37.90 -45.00 -44.76
C TRP A 446 37.78 -45.37 -43.29
N PHE A 447 37.20 -44.46 -42.51
CA PHE A 447 36.97 -44.62 -41.08
C PHE A 447 35.48 -44.51 -40.79
N PHE A 448 34.99 -45.28 -39.82
CA PHE A 448 33.57 -45.40 -39.50
C PHE A 448 33.34 -45.33 -38.00
N LYS A 449 32.20 -44.76 -37.62
CA LYS A 449 31.65 -44.73 -36.27
C LYS A 449 30.16 -44.98 -36.29
N VAL A 450 29.63 -45.50 -35.20
CA VAL A 450 28.21 -45.83 -35.05
C VAL A 450 27.68 -45.24 -33.75
N GLN A 451 26.50 -44.65 -33.80
CA GLN A 451 25.74 -44.22 -32.62
C GLN A 451 24.45 -45.03 -32.55
N ALA A 452 24.05 -45.41 -31.34
CA ALA A 452 22.72 -45.96 -31.08
C ALA A 452 21.72 -44.81 -30.91
N VAL A 453 20.52 -44.95 -31.47
CA VAL A 453 19.47 -43.93 -31.41
C VAL A 453 18.21 -44.56 -30.83
N ASN A 454 17.65 -43.95 -29.79
CA ASN A 454 16.42 -44.42 -29.16
C ASN A 454 15.16 -43.85 -29.83
N THR A 455 13.97 -44.29 -29.40
CA THR A 455 12.69 -43.84 -29.96
C THR A 455 12.43 -42.33 -29.83
N LYS A 456 13.10 -41.66 -28.88
CA LYS A 456 13.03 -40.21 -28.66
C LYS A 456 14.00 -39.43 -29.53
N GLY A 457 14.81 -40.10 -30.35
CA GLY A 457 15.82 -39.49 -31.21
C GLY A 457 17.11 -39.09 -30.49
N THR A 458 17.28 -39.48 -29.22
CA THR A 458 18.52 -39.25 -28.47
C THR A 458 19.58 -40.25 -28.95
N ALA A 459 20.73 -39.72 -29.39
CA ALA A 459 21.85 -40.53 -29.84
C ALA A 459 22.87 -40.77 -28.71
N SER A 460 23.50 -41.94 -28.70
CA SER A 460 24.66 -42.24 -27.86
C SER A 460 25.87 -41.39 -28.24
N LEU A 461 26.93 -41.50 -27.44
CA LEU A 461 28.28 -41.14 -27.92
C LEU A 461 28.66 -41.98 -29.15
N ASP A 462 29.61 -41.45 -29.91
CA ASP A 462 30.22 -42.07 -31.08
C ASP A 462 30.99 -43.31 -30.71
N SER A 463 30.76 -44.44 -31.40
CA SER A 463 31.58 -45.63 -31.26
C SER A 463 33.09 -45.38 -31.34
N ASN A 464 33.89 -46.34 -30.86
CA ASN A 464 35.29 -46.44 -31.27
C ASN A 464 35.40 -46.39 -32.81
N GLU A 465 36.53 -45.90 -33.32
CA GLU A 465 36.74 -45.72 -34.77
C GLU A 465 37.18 -47.05 -35.39
N ALA A 466 36.43 -47.54 -36.38
CA ALA A 466 36.83 -48.66 -37.23
C ALA A 466 37.37 -48.16 -38.57
N SER A 467 38.36 -48.82 -39.16
CA SER A 467 38.92 -48.42 -40.45
C SER A 467 39.11 -49.57 -41.44
N SER A 468 39.07 -49.24 -42.73
CA SER A 468 39.32 -50.20 -43.82
C SER A 468 39.95 -49.49 -45.03
N ILE A 469 40.79 -50.23 -45.77
CA ILE A 469 41.39 -49.77 -47.02
C ILE A 469 40.64 -50.41 -48.19
N ILE A 470 40.23 -49.59 -49.16
CA ILE A 470 39.59 -50.01 -50.40
C ILE A 470 40.60 -49.77 -51.52
N ASN A 471 40.95 -50.83 -52.25
CA ASN A 471 41.95 -50.79 -53.32
C ASN A 471 41.33 -50.52 -54.69
#